data_AF-A0A7C2XWK0-F1
#
_entry.id   AF-A0A7C2XWK0-F1
#
_cell.length_a   1.000
_cell.length_b   1.000
_cell.length_c   1.000
_cell.angle_alpha   90.00
_cell.angle_beta   90.00
_cell.angle_gamma   90.00
#
_symmetry.space_group_name_H-M   'P 1'
#
loop_
_entity.id
_entity.type
_entity.pdbx_description
1 polymer ?
#
loop_
_entity_poly.entity_id
_entity_poly.type
_entity_poly.pdbx_seq_one_letter_code
_entity_poly.pdbx_strand_id
1 'polypeptide(L)'
;MAQEIRSAQDIIRLLRENPQFRDEVRRYVLSEELLSLPALVRELAANVAALAEAQRRSEERLSALEERVIRLEDAVAALAEAQRRSEERLSALEERVTRLEDAVAALAEAQRRSEERLSALEERVTRLEDAVAALAEAQRRSEERLSALEERVARLEEAHLRLEERVTFLEERMLRVEERLEELSRAVVGLQQAVADLQRAVAALQKEVGTLANVVGGSIETDLDDVLPYVMRQKGYRILGEPQPISLDGEVDVVLPVQSPDGRDLWVVAEAKVRLRRGDVFHLATQLADAQWRERMQRAGIVPPYLPYAYGMRVYPDAVTAAETTGIGVLSPRGEVLAPKEVS
;
A
#
# COMPACT_ATOMS: atom_id res chain seq x y z
N MET A 1 192.36 14.21 73.09
CA MET A 1 193.05 13.52 71.98
C MET A 1 192.00 13.26 70.90
N ALA A 2 192.11 13.92 69.75
CA ALA A 2 191.21 13.73 68.63
C ALA A 2 191.62 12.48 67.85
N GLN A 3 190.72 11.52 67.67
CA GLN A 3 190.95 10.33 66.84
C GLN A 3 190.53 10.69 65.40
N GLU A 4 191.46 10.62 64.45
CA GLU A 4 191.17 10.89 63.03
C GLU A 4 190.25 9.81 62.46
N ILE A 5 189.04 10.20 62.08
CA ILE A 5 188.10 9.35 61.35
C ILE A 5 188.55 9.33 59.88
N ARG A 6 189.10 8.21 59.40
CA ARG A 6 189.67 8.09 58.03
C ARG A 6 188.79 7.30 57.05
N SER A 7 187.80 6.53 57.53
CA SER A 7 186.87 5.76 56.68
C SER A 7 185.52 5.48 57.35
N ALA A 8 184.51 5.11 56.55
CA ALA A 8 183.21 4.66 57.05
C ALA A 8 183.30 3.40 57.95
N GLN A 9 184.32 2.56 57.76
CA GLN A 9 184.56 1.38 58.62
C GLN A 9 185.03 1.78 60.02
N ASP A 10 185.75 2.89 60.15
CA ASP A 10 186.17 3.42 61.46
C ASP A 10 184.97 3.95 62.25
N ILE A 11 184.00 4.60 61.57
CA ILE A 11 182.73 5.02 62.16
C ILE A 11 181.92 3.81 62.65
N ILE A 12 181.78 2.75 61.84
CA ILE A 12 181.04 1.53 62.24
C ILE A 12 181.70 0.83 63.44
N ARG A 13 183.04 0.80 63.51
CA ARG A 13 183.79 0.25 64.65
C ARG A 13 183.51 1.05 65.93
N LEU A 14 183.61 2.38 65.85
CA LEU A 14 183.28 3.30 66.95
C LEU A 14 181.81 3.18 67.42
N LEU A 15 180.86 2.98 66.50
CA LEU A 15 179.45 2.74 66.85
C LEU A 15 179.21 1.41 67.58
N ARG A 16 180.05 0.39 67.38
CA ARG A 16 179.90 -0.90 68.09
C ARG A 16 180.59 -0.90 69.44
N GLU A 17 181.78 -0.31 69.52
CA GLU A 17 182.65 -0.37 70.69
C GLU A 17 182.37 0.75 71.71
N ASN A 18 181.84 1.89 71.29
CA ASN A 18 181.55 3.03 72.16
C ASN A 18 180.03 3.32 72.22
N PRO A 19 179.35 2.92 73.32
CA PRO A 19 177.92 3.16 73.50
C PRO A 19 177.55 4.65 73.47
N GLN A 20 178.39 5.52 74.02
CA GLN A 20 178.14 6.97 74.04
C GLN A 20 178.18 7.56 72.62
N PHE A 21 179.19 7.19 71.83
CA PHE A 21 179.29 7.60 70.43
C PHE A 21 178.14 7.04 69.58
N ARG A 22 177.71 5.79 69.84
CA ARG A 22 176.54 5.19 69.19
C ARG A 22 175.26 5.96 69.50
N ASP A 23 175.05 6.34 70.75
CA ASP A 23 173.85 7.07 71.16
C ASP A 23 173.86 8.50 70.63
N GLU A 24 175.03 9.14 70.52
CA GLU A 24 175.21 10.47 69.94
C GLU A 24 174.95 10.47 68.42
N VAL A 25 175.53 9.52 67.68
CA VAL A 25 175.24 9.33 66.25
C VAL A 25 173.79 8.91 66.05
N ARG A 26 173.21 8.08 66.92
CA ARG A 26 171.79 7.75 66.89
C ARG A 26 170.93 8.99 67.06
N ARG A 27 171.27 9.90 67.97
CA ARG A 27 170.52 11.14 68.18
C ARG A 27 170.61 12.10 66.99
N TYR A 28 171.74 12.12 66.29
CA TYR A 28 171.97 12.98 65.13
C TYR A 28 171.39 12.39 63.82
N VAL A 29 171.48 11.07 63.63
CA VAL A 29 171.06 10.37 62.40
C VAL A 29 169.64 9.82 62.49
N LEU A 30 169.22 9.32 63.66
CA LEU A 30 167.86 8.83 63.91
C LEU A 30 167.11 9.88 64.73
N SER A 31 166.71 10.96 64.04
CA SER A 31 165.81 11.97 64.60
C SER A 31 164.52 11.33 65.14
N GLU A 32 163.86 12.01 66.08
CA GLU A 32 162.53 11.59 66.58
C GLU A 32 161.52 11.36 65.44
N GLU A 33 161.66 12.09 64.34
CA GLU A 33 160.88 11.90 63.11
C GLU A 33 161.14 10.53 62.47
N LEU A 34 162.41 10.12 62.32
CA LEU A 34 162.76 8.80 61.78
C LEU A 34 162.41 7.65 62.73
N LEU A 35 162.49 7.87 64.05
CA LEU A 35 162.11 6.87 65.05
C LEU A 35 160.59 6.68 65.16
N SER A 36 159.79 7.69 64.82
CA SER A 36 158.32 7.63 64.81
C SER A 36 157.72 7.09 63.50
N LEU A 37 158.50 7.05 62.41
CA LEU A 37 158.06 6.51 61.11
C LEU A 37 157.42 5.11 61.19
N PRO A 38 157.95 4.10 61.93
CA PRO A 38 157.30 2.79 62.03
C PRO A 38 155.92 2.83 62.72
N ALA A 39 155.67 3.83 63.58
CA ALA A 39 154.35 4.05 64.17
C ALA A 39 153.42 4.71 63.14
N LEU A 40 153.88 5.76 62.45
CA LEU A 40 153.14 6.42 61.37
C LEU A 40 152.81 5.46 60.21
N VAL A 41 153.73 4.57 59.83
CA VAL A 41 153.50 3.53 58.81
C VAL A 41 152.47 2.51 59.28
N ARG A 42 152.46 2.13 60.57
CA ARG A 42 151.43 1.24 61.15
C ARG A 42 150.06 1.93 61.21
N GLU A 43 150.03 3.20 61.58
CA GLU A 43 148.81 4.02 61.58
C GLU A 43 148.27 4.21 60.16
N LEU A 44 149.13 4.54 59.20
CA LEU A 44 148.77 4.61 57.79
C LEU A 44 148.26 3.26 57.28
N ALA A 45 148.93 2.16 57.61
CA ALA A 45 148.48 0.82 57.23
C ALA A 45 147.10 0.47 57.85
N ALA A 46 146.85 0.87 59.10
CA ALA A 46 145.55 0.71 59.75
C ALA A 46 144.47 1.56 59.08
N ASN A 47 144.77 2.82 58.73
CA ASN A 47 143.86 3.71 58.01
C ASN A 47 143.56 3.20 56.60
N VAL A 48 144.56 2.69 55.88
CA VAL A 48 144.40 2.06 54.56
C VAL A 48 143.53 0.79 54.67
N ALA A 49 143.74 -0.03 55.70
CA ALA A 49 142.90 -1.21 55.94
C ALA A 49 141.44 -0.83 56.26
N ALA A 50 141.23 0.18 57.11
CA ALA A 50 139.90 0.70 57.43
C ALA A 50 139.21 1.31 56.20
N LEU A 51 139.96 2.02 55.34
CA LEU A 51 139.44 2.57 54.09
C LEU A 51 139.07 1.46 53.10
N ALA A 52 139.90 0.41 52.97
CA ALA A 52 139.61 -0.74 52.12
C ALA A 52 138.35 -1.48 52.60
N GLU A 53 138.16 -1.63 53.91
CA GLU A 53 136.95 -2.22 54.47
C GLU A 53 135.71 -1.34 54.23
N ALA A 54 135.83 -0.02 54.42
CA ALA A 54 134.76 0.92 54.12
C ALA A 54 134.39 0.92 52.63
N GLN A 55 135.39 0.83 51.75
CA GLN A 55 135.21 0.71 50.30
C GLN A 55 134.46 -0.58 49.97
N ARG A 56 134.88 -1.72 50.51
CA ARG A 56 134.19 -3.01 50.31
C ARG A 56 132.73 -2.95 50.76
N ARG A 57 132.46 -2.39 51.94
CA ARG A 57 131.07 -2.21 52.42
C ARG A 57 130.25 -1.28 51.50
N SER A 58 130.89 -0.29 50.89
CA SER A 58 130.25 0.60 49.92
C SER A 58 129.94 -0.14 48.62
N GLU A 59 130.86 -0.95 48.10
CA GLU A 59 130.67 -1.79 46.92
C GLU A 59 129.53 -2.81 47.14
N GLU A 60 129.48 -3.46 48.29
CA GLU A 60 128.40 -4.38 48.66
C GLU A 60 127.03 -3.65 48.72
N ARG A 61 126.99 -2.42 49.25
CA ARG A 61 125.77 -1.59 49.25
C ARG A 61 125.36 -1.15 47.84
N LEU A 62 126.32 -0.81 46.99
CA LEU A 62 126.05 -0.43 45.59
C LEU A 62 125.48 -1.61 44.82
N SER A 63 126.07 -2.80 44.95
CA SER A 63 125.54 -4.02 44.33
C SER A 63 124.12 -4.35 44.82
N ALA A 64 123.86 -4.24 46.12
CA ALA A 64 122.49 -4.42 46.66
C ALA A 64 121.50 -3.36 46.16
N LEU A 65 121.94 -2.13 45.90
CA LEU A 65 121.12 -1.08 45.30
C LEU A 65 120.84 -1.37 43.82
N GLU A 66 121.84 -1.80 43.06
CA GLU A 66 121.68 -2.21 41.66
C GLU A 66 120.65 -3.34 41.52
N GLU A 67 120.72 -4.37 42.36
CA GLU A 67 119.73 -5.45 42.39
C GLU A 67 118.32 -4.96 42.77
N ARG A 68 118.21 -3.94 43.63
CA ARG A 68 116.92 -3.34 43.97
C ARG A 68 116.37 -2.49 42.81
N VAL A 69 117.24 -1.77 42.10
CA VAL A 69 116.86 -1.00 40.92
C VAL A 69 116.35 -1.93 39.83
N ILE A 70 117.04 -3.02 39.52
CA ILE A 70 116.60 -4.02 38.55
C ILE A 70 115.21 -4.58 38.92
N ARG A 71 115.00 -4.96 40.20
CA ARG A 71 113.69 -5.43 40.66
C ARG A 71 112.58 -4.38 40.57
N LEU A 72 112.91 -3.11 40.78
CA LEU A 72 111.95 -2.02 40.63
C LEU A 72 111.62 -1.79 39.15
N GLU A 73 112.60 -1.87 38.26
CA GLU A 73 112.39 -1.78 36.81
C GLU A 73 111.46 -2.90 36.33
N ASP A 74 111.69 -4.15 36.76
CA ASP A 74 110.82 -5.29 36.46
C ASP A 74 109.39 -5.09 36.99
N ALA A 75 109.25 -4.60 38.23
CA ALA A 75 107.94 -4.33 38.83
C ALA A 75 107.18 -3.21 38.08
N VAL A 76 107.88 -2.15 37.68
CA VAL A 76 107.31 -1.06 36.88
C VAL A 76 106.89 -1.57 35.50
N ALA A 77 107.69 -2.41 34.85
CA ALA A 77 107.35 -3.02 33.58
C ALA A 77 106.09 -3.90 33.68
N ALA A 78 105.98 -4.72 34.73
CA ALA A 78 104.80 -5.55 34.98
C ALA A 78 103.54 -4.70 35.27
N LEU A 79 103.67 -3.60 36.01
CA LEU A 79 102.56 -2.66 36.25
C LEU A 79 102.12 -1.95 34.96
N ALA A 80 103.07 -1.54 34.11
CA ALA A 80 102.75 -0.93 32.81
C ALA A 80 101.99 -1.90 31.90
N GLU A 81 102.36 -3.18 31.88
CA GLU A 81 101.64 -4.19 31.12
C GLU A 81 100.23 -4.45 31.68
N ALA A 82 100.09 -4.54 33.01
CA ALA A 82 98.79 -4.69 33.67
C ALA A 82 97.87 -3.49 33.42
N GLN A 83 98.43 -2.28 33.40
CA GLN A 83 97.71 -1.06 33.05
C GLN A 83 97.24 -1.10 31.59
N ARG A 84 98.11 -1.47 30.64
CA ARG A 84 97.74 -1.58 29.22
C ARG A 84 96.60 -2.58 29.01
N ARG A 85 96.67 -3.76 29.65
CA ARG A 85 95.59 -4.77 29.60
C ARG A 85 94.28 -4.25 30.20
N SER A 86 94.35 -3.38 31.20
CA SER A 86 93.16 -2.79 31.82
C SER A 86 92.53 -1.72 30.91
N GLU A 87 93.35 -0.91 30.25
CA GLU A 87 92.90 0.06 29.23
C GLU A 87 92.24 -0.65 28.04
N GLU A 88 92.83 -1.73 27.54
CA GLU A 88 92.24 -2.58 26.49
C GLU A 88 90.86 -3.14 26.91
N ARG A 89 90.71 -3.57 28.16
CA ARG A 89 89.42 -4.06 28.71
C ARG A 89 88.40 -2.96 28.86
N LEU A 90 88.80 -1.77 29.29
CA LEU A 90 87.91 -0.62 29.42
C LEU A 90 87.38 -0.18 28.05
N SER A 91 88.25 -0.09 27.05
CA SER A 91 87.84 0.21 25.67
C SER A 91 86.85 -0.82 25.13
N ALA A 92 87.09 -2.12 25.36
CA ALA A 92 86.16 -3.18 24.95
C ALA A 92 84.81 -3.11 25.70
N LEU A 93 84.78 -2.64 26.95
CA LEU A 93 83.55 -2.41 27.70
C LEU A 93 82.78 -1.20 27.16
N GLU A 94 83.47 -0.10 26.86
CA GLU A 94 82.86 1.10 26.24
C GLU A 94 82.17 0.73 24.91
N GLU A 95 82.86 -0.01 24.04
CA GLU A 95 82.25 -0.48 22.77
C GLU A 95 81.03 -1.40 22.98
N ARG A 96 81.02 -2.19 24.07
CA ARG A 96 79.86 -3.03 24.40
C ARG A 96 78.71 -2.20 24.94
N VAL A 97 78.99 -1.17 25.74
CA VAL A 97 77.98 -0.24 26.24
C VAL A 97 77.34 0.49 25.08
N THR A 98 78.11 1.06 24.15
CA THR A 98 77.56 1.74 22.96
C THR A 98 76.67 0.80 22.13
N ARG A 99 77.10 -0.46 21.91
CA ARG A 99 76.26 -1.45 21.20
C ARG A 99 74.97 -1.79 21.93
N LEU A 100 74.99 -1.81 23.28
CA LEU A 100 73.78 -2.03 24.07
C LEU A 100 72.85 -0.82 24.02
N GLU A 101 73.38 0.40 24.05
CA GLU A 101 72.60 1.63 23.88
C GLU A 101 71.89 1.65 22.53
N ASP A 102 72.59 1.30 21.44
CA ASP A 102 72.01 1.18 20.10
C ASP A 102 70.91 0.11 20.04
N ALA A 103 71.13 -1.05 20.67
CA ALA A 103 70.15 -2.13 20.72
C ALA A 103 68.89 -1.73 21.50
N VAL A 104 69.06 -1.03 22.63
CA VAL A 104 67.94 -0.51 23.44
C VAL A 104 67.17 0.55 22.66
N ALA A 105 67.85 1.45 21.94
CA ALA A 105 67.19 2.44 21.09
C ALA A 105 66.38 1.78 19.96
N ALA A 106 66.93 0.75 19.32
CA ALA A 106 66.22 -0.01 18.28
C ALA A 106 64.99 -0.74 18.84
N LEU A 107 65.08 -1.32 20.04
CA LEU A 107 63.95 -1.96 20.72
C LEU A 107 62.86 -0.96 21.09
N ALA A 108 63.23 0.21 21.60
CA ALA A 108 62.28 1.28 21.94
C ALA A 108 61.49 1.75 20.70
N GLU A 109 62.16 1.91 19.56
CA GLU A 109 61.50 2.27 18.30
C GLU A 109 60.61 1.15 17.77
N ALA A 110 61.04 -0.12 17.89
CA ALA A 110 60.21 -1.27 17.52
C ALA A 110 58.96 -1.39 18.41
N GLN A 111 59.09 -1.09 19.70
CA GLN A 111 57.98 -1.06 20.63
C GLN A 111 56.99 0.06 20.28
N ARG A 112 57.48 1.29 20.03
CA ARG A 112 56.63 2.42 19.61
C ARG A 112 55.82 2.10 18.35
N ARG A 113 56.45 1.51 17.33
CA ARG A 113 55.75 1.07 16.11
C ARG A 113 54.71 -0.01 16.37
N SER A 114 54.94 -0.87 17.34
CA SER A 114 53.99 -1.93 17.73
C SER A 114 52.78 -1.32 18.44
N GLU A 115 53.01 -0.35 19.33
CA GLU A 115 51.95 0.41 20.01
C GLU A 115 51.08 1.19 19.00
N GLU A 116 51.70 1.87 18.03
CA GLU A 116 50.98 2.55 16.94
C GLU A 116 50.12 1.57 16.11
N ARG A 117 50.64 0.37 15.81
CA ARG A 117 49.88 -0.66 15.09
C ARG A 117 48.71 -1.21 15.91
N LEU A 118 48.89 -1.38 17.22
CA LEU A 118 47.82 -1.84 18.12
C LEU A 118 46.71 -0.81 18.20
N SER A 119 47.05 0.48 18.38
CA SER A 119 46.07 1.56 18.37
C SER A 119 45.29 1.62 17.05
N ALA A 120 45.96 1.50 15.90
CA ALA A 120 45.30 1.46 14.60
C ALA A 120 44.40 0.21 14.43
N LEU A 121 44.74 -0.92 15.06
CA LEU A 121 43.92 -2.12 15.05
C LEU A 121 42.67 -1.94 15.93
N GLU A 122 42.81 -1.35 17.11
CA GLU A 122 41.69 -1.02 18.00
C GLU A 122 40.68 -0.12 17.29
N GLU A 123 41.14 0.96 16.63
CA GLU A 123 40.25 1.83 15.84
C GLU A 123 39.55 1.10 14.68
N ARG A 124 40.21 0.10 14.07
CA ARG A 124 39.59 -0.73 13.04
C ARG A 124 38.54 -1.67 13.62
N VAL A 125 38.81 -2.25 14.80
CA VAL A 125 37.85 -3.10 15.51
C VAL A 125 36.61 -2.30 15.88
N THR A 126 36.75 -1.12 16.48
CA THR A 126 35.60 -0.25 16.81
C THR A 126 34.77 0.09 15.58
N ARG A 127 35.41 0.45 14.45
CA ARG A 127 34.70 0.71 13.19
C ARG A 127 33.96 -0.52 12.65
N LEU A 128 34.51 -1.72 12.85
CA LEU A 128 33.84 -2.96 12.45
C LEU A 128 32.65 -3.26 13.37
N GLU A 129 32.77 -3.02 14.68
CA GLU A 129 31.66 -3.15 15.63
C GLU A 129 30.51 -2.22 15.27
N ASP A 130 30.79 -0.95 14.96
CA ASP A 130 29.79 0.02 14.51
C ASP A 130 29.11 -0.43 13.20
N ALA A 131 29.89 -0.93 12.24
CA ALA A 131 29.35 -1.43 10.97
C ALA A 131 28.46 -2.66 11.16
N VAL A 132 28.84 -3.58 12.04
CA VAL A 132 28.03 -4.77 12.40
C VAL A 132 26.74 -4.35 13.09
N ALA A 133 26.79 -3.38 14.01
CA ALA A 133 25.60 -2.84 14.67
C ALA A 133 24.64 -2.18 13.67
N ALA A 134 25.17 -1.41 12.71
CA ALA A 134 24.36 -0.80 11.66
C ALA A 134 23.71 -1.83 10.73
N LEU A 135 24.43 -2.91 10.38
CA LEU A 135 23.89 -4.01 9.59
C LEU A 135 22.79 -4.77 10.33
N ALA A 136 22.96 -5.02 11.63
CA ALA A 136 21.95 -5.68 12.45
C ALA A 136 20.65 -4.86 12.52
N GLU A 137 20.75 -3.54 12.67
CA GLU A 137 19.58 -2.65 12.65
C GLU A 137 18.91 -2.60 11.27
N ALA A 138 19.69 -2.58 10.18
CA ALA A 138 19.15 -2.63 8.82
C ALA A 138 18.42 -3.97 8.54
N GLN A 139 18.96 -5.08 9.06
CA GLN A 139 18.32 -6.40 8.98
C GLN A 139 17.00 -6.40 9.74
N ARG A 140 16.97 -5.93 10.99
CA ARG A 140 15.74 -5.84 11.80
C ARG A 140 14.64 -5.05 11.08
N ARG A 141 14.97 -3.88 10.51
CA ARG A 141 14.02 -3.09 9.72
C ARG A 141 13.52 -3.80 8.47
N SER A 142 14.35 -4.64 7.86
CA SER A 142 13.96 -5.43 6.69
C SER A 142 13.00 -6.55 7.09
N GLU A 143 13.25 -7.21 8.22
CA GLU A 143 12.36 -8.23 8.79
C GLU A 143 10.98 -7.63 9.16
N GLU A 144 10.95 -6.46 9.80
CA GLU A 144 9.69 -5.74 10.09
C GLU A 144 8.90 -5.41 8.82
N ARG A 145 9.59 -4.97 7.75
CA ARG A 145 8.95 -4.68 6.45
C ARG A 145 8.40 -5.93 5.78
N LEU A 146 9.12 -7.06 5.86
CA LEU A 146 8.66 -8.34 5.33
C LEU A 146 7.41 -8.81 6.06
N SER A 147 7.40 -8.76 7.40
CA SER A 147 6.23 -9.12 8.20
C SER A 147 5.00 -8.24 7.84
N ALA A 148 5.18 -6.94 7.69
CA ALA A 148 4.10 -6.03 7.28
C ALA A 148 3.58 -6.34 5.85
N LEU A 149 4.47 -6.79 4.95
CA LEU A 149 4.11 -7.20 3.59
C LEU A 149 3.33 -8.52 3.61
N GLU A 150 3.75 -9.50 4.41
CA GLU A 150 3.05 -10.77 4.61
C GLU A 150 1.62 -10.53 5.11
N GLU A 151 1.43 -9.67 6.12
CA GLU A 151 0.08 -9.31 6.60
C GLU A 151 -0.76 -8.64 5.50
N ARG A 152 -0.15 -7.79 4.66
CA ARG A 152 -0.86 -7.12 3.57
C ARG A 152 -1.28 -8.11 2.49
N VAL A 153 -0.44 -9.10 2.16
CA VAL A 153 -0.77 -10.17 1.23
C VAL A 153 -1.92 -11.01 1.79
N ALA A 154 -1.86 -11.42 3.06
CA ALA A 154 -2.95 -12.18 3.69
C ALA A 154 -4.30 -11.42 3.65
N ARG A 155 -4.28 -10.11 3.92
CA ARG A 155 -5.49 -9.27 3.80
C ARG A 155 -6.03 -9.18 2.37
N LEU A 156 -5.14 -9.16 1.37
CA LEU A 156 -5.54 -9.14 -0.04
C LEU A 156 -6.13 -10.48 -0.46
N GLU A 157 -5.56 -11.60 -0.01
CA GLU A 157 -6.10 -12.94 -0.25
C GLU A 157 -7.51 -13.08 0.34
N GLU A 158 -7.73 -12.63 1.58
CA GLU A 158 -9.06 -12.63 2.21
C GLU A 158 -10.06 -11.74 1.43
N ALA A 159 -9.63 -10.56 0.99
CA ALA A 159 -10.48 -9.68 0.18
C ALA A 159 -10.80 -10.30 -1.19
N HIS A 160 -9.87 -11.04 -1.78
CA HIS A 160 -10.07 -11.75 -3.04
C HIS A 160 -11.13 -12.85 -2.90
N LEU A 161 -11.00 -13.70 -1.86
CA LEU A 161 -12.00 -14.74 -1.57
C LEU A 161 -13.41 -14.15 -1.38
N ARG A 162 -13.54 -13.04 -0.64
CA ARG A 162 -14.83 -12.34 -0.48
C ARG A 162 -15.38 -11.79 -1.79
N LEU A 163 -14.51 -11.36 -2.71
CA LEU A 163 -14.94 -10.90 -4.03
C LEU A 163 -15.42 -12.08 -4.87
N GLU A 164 -14.71 -13.21 -4.85
CA GLU A 164 -15.14 -14.45 -5.51
C GLU A 164 -16.52 -14.88 -5.01
N GLU A 165 -16.73 -14.96 -3.69
CA GLU A 165 -18.04 -15.27 -3.10
C GLU A 165 -19.15 -14.32 -3.57
N ARG A 166 -18.86 -13.01 -3.63
CA ARG A 166 -19.81 -12.01 -4.11
C ARG A 166 -20.13 -12.16 -5.59
N VAL A 167 -19.15 -12.52 -6.41
CA VAL A 167 -19.35 -12.77 -7.84
C VAL A 167 -20.27 -13.98 -8.02
N THR A 168 -19.97 -15.11 -7.36
CA THR A 168 -20.82 -16.31 -7.40
C THR A 168 -22.26 -15.99 -6.96
N PHE A 169 -22.43 -15.23 -5.87
CA PHE A 169 -23.75 -14.82 -5.41
C PHE A 169 -24.50 -13.93 -6.44
N LEU A 170 -23.79 -13.04 -7.13
CA LEU A 170 -24.39 -12.20 -8.18
C LEU A 170 -24.78 -13.02 -9.41
N GLU A 171 -23.97 -14.00 -9.79
CA GLU A 171 -24.27 -14.94 -10.88
C GLU A 171 -25.56 -15.73 -10.58
N GLU A 172 -25.69 -16.29 -9.37
CA GLU A 172 -26.93 -16.98 -8.94
C GLU A 172 -28.15 -16.06 -8.96
N ARG A 173 -27.98 -14.79 -8.55
CA ARG A 173 -29.06 -13.80 -8.60
C ARG A 173 -29.44 -13.44 -10.03
N MET A 174 -28.47 -13.34 -10.94
CA MET A 174 -28.74 -13.08 -12.36
C MET A 174 -29.54 -14.22 -12.97
N LEU A 175 -29.14 -15.47 -12.74
CA LEU A 175 -29.89 -16.65 -13.19
C LEU A 175 -31.34 -16.61 -12.70
N ARG A 176 -31.57 -16.29 -11.42
CA ARG A 176 -32.94 -16.16 -10.88
C ARG A 176 -33.73 -15.02 -11.51
N VAL A 177 -33.09 -13.91 -11.88
CA VAL A 177 -33.74 -12.80 -12.60
C VAL A 177 -34.11 -13.24 -14.01
N GLU A 178 -33.23 -13.95 -14.71
CA GLU A 178 -33.49 -14.51 -16.04
C GLU A 178 -34.68 -15.46 -16.02
N GLU A 179 -34.73 -16.40 -15.06
CA GLU A 179 -35.86 -17.31 -14.88
C GLU A 179 -37.19 -16.57 -14.67
N ARG A 180 -37.18 -15.51 -13.84
CA ARG A 180 -38.38 -14.69 -13.60
C ARG A 180 -38.80 -13.89 -14.83
N LEU A 181 -37.85 -13.42 -15.63
CA LEU A 181 -38.14 -12.72 -16.88
C LEU A 181 -38.77 -13.67 -17.91
N GLU A 182 -38.29 -14.91 -17.99
CA GLU A 182 -38.94 -15.93 -18.83
C GLU A 182 -40.36 -16.24 -18.35
N GLU A 183 -40.57 -16.41 -17.05
CA GLU A 183 -41.90 -16.67 -16.49
C GLU A 183 -42.87 -15.51 -16.77
N LEU A 184 -42.44 -14.26 -16.55
CA LEU A 184 -43.21 -13.07 -16.89
C LEU A 184 -43.52 -13.00 -18.38
N SER A 185 -42.56 -13.34 -19.24
CA SER A 185 -42.76 -13.37 -20.69
C SER A 185 -43.84 -14.38 -21.08
N ARG A 186 -43.81 -15.60 -20.49
CA ARG A 186 -44.86 -16.60 -20.69
C ARG A 186 -46.23 -16.12 -20.18
N ALA A 187 -46.26 -15.46 -19.02
CA ALA A 187 -47.50 -14.90 -18.48
C ALA A 187 -48.09 -13.79 -19.36
N VAL A 188 -47.26 -12.91 -19.93
CA VAL A 188 -47.68 -11.87 -20.88
C VAL A 188 -48.28 -12.50 -22.14
N VAL A 189 -47.65 -13.53 -22.72
CA VAL A 189 -48.20 -14.26 -23.87
C VAL A 189 -49.56 -14.87 -23.52
N GLY A 190 -49.68 -15.51 -22.35
CA GLY A 190 -50.95 -16.07 -21.87
C GLY A 190 -52.04 -15.01 -21.73
N LEU A 191 -51.72 -13.84 -21.18
CA LEU A 191 -52.66 -12.71 -21.07
C LEU A 191 -53.07 -12.17 -22.43
N GLN A 192 -52.14 -12.03 -23.38
CA GLN A 192 -52.46 -11.62 -24.74
C GLN A 192 -53.47 -12.58 -25.40
N GLN A 193 -53.31 -13.88 -25.16
CA GLN A 193 -54.20 -14.90 -25.69
C GLN A 193 -55.59 -14.83 -25.04
N ALA A 194 -55.66 -14.68 -23.71
CA ALA A 194 -56.92 -14.50 -22.98
C ALA A 194 -57.67 -13.23 -23.41
N VAL A 195 -56.95 -12.12 -23.66
CA VAL A 195 -57.54 -10.88 -24.19
C VAL A 195 -58.11 -11.12 -25.59
N ALA A 196 -57.40 -11.85 -26.47
CA ALA A 196 -57.89 -12.18 -27.80
C ALA A 196 -59.14 -13.09 -27.76
N ASP A 197 -59.18 -14.06 -26.84
CA ASP A 197 -60.37 -14.88 -26.59
C ASP A 197 -61.56 -14.03 -26.10
N LEU A 198 -61.33 -13.12 -25.16
CA LEU A 198 -62.36 -12.22 -24.64
C LEU A 198 -62.90 -11.28 -25.73
N GLN A 199 -62.03 -10.72 -26.58
CA GLN A 199 -62.44 -9.91 -27.72
C GLN A 199 -63.36 -10.69 -28.67
N ARG A 200 -63.04 -11.96 -28.95
CA ARG A 200 -63.90 -12.84 -29.75
C ARG A 200 -65.25 -13.09 -29.07
N ALA A 201 -65.26 -13.34 -27.76
CA ALA A 201 -66.49 -13.54 -26.99
C ALA A 201 -67.39 -12.29 -26.99
N VAL A 202 -66.81 -11.09 -26.81
CA VAL A 202 -67.53 -9.82 -26.87
C VAL A 202 -68.13 -9.58 -28.26
N ALA A 203 -67.37 -9.84 -29.33
CA ALA A 203 -67.88 -9.71 -30.70
C ALA A 203 -69.05 -10.67 -30.98
N ALA A 204 -68.99 -11.91 -30.46
CA ALA A 204 -70.09 -12.86 -30.56
C ALA A 204 -71.34 -12.39 -29.81
N LEU A 205 -71.19 -11.93 -28.56
CA LEU A 205 -72.28 -11.36 -27.76
C LEU A 205 -72.92 -10.15 -28.45
N GLN A 206 -72.12 -9.25 -29.02
CA GLN A 206 -72.62 -8.10 -29.79
C GLN A 206 -73.49 -8.54 -30.96
N LYS A 207 -73.09 -9.59 -31.68
CA LYS A 207 -73.88 -10.16 -32.80
C LYS A 207 -75.20 -10.77 -32.32
N GLU A 208 -75.18 -11.50 -31.20
CA GLU A 208 -76.40 -12.08 -30.61
C GLU A 208 -77.37 -11.00 -30.14
N VAL A 209 -76.86 -9.96 -29.46
CA VAL A 209 -77.67 -8.81 -29.03
C VAL A 209 -78.26 -8.07 -30.23
N GLY A 210 -77.50 -7.87 -31.30
CA GLY A 210 -78.02 -7.27 -32.54
C GLY A 210 -79.12 -8.12 -33.18
N THR A 211 -78.98 -9.45 -33.17
CA THR A 211 -80.01 -10.37 -33.66
C THR A 211 -81.28 -10.29 -32.80
N LEU A 212 -81.14 -10.27 -31.48
CA LEU A 212 -82.27 -10.15 -30.55
C LEU A 212 -82.99 -8.80 -30.74
N ALA A 213 -82.24 -7.71 -30.91
CA ALA A 213 -82.80 -6.39 -31.17
C ALA A 213 -83.68 -6.39 -32.43
N ASN A 214 -83.23 -7.03 -33.51
CA ASN A 214 -84.00 -7.17 -34.75
C ASN A 214 -85.29 -8.00 -34.55
N VAL A 215 -85.22 -9.11 -33.80
CA VAL A 215 -86.40 -9.95 -33.51
C VAL A 215 -87.44 -9.17 -32.69
N VAL A 216 -86.99 -8.44 -31.67
CA VAL A 216 -87.90 -7.62 -30.84
C VAL A 216 -88.55 -6.53 -31.68
N GLY A 217 -87.81 -5.83 -32.53
CA GLY A 217 -88.36 -4.85 -33.47
C GLY A 217 -89.44 -5.43 -34.38
N GLY A 218 -89.13 -6.51 -35.10
CA GLY A 218 -90.09 -7.13 -36.04
C GLY A 218 -91.36 -7.65 -35.37
N SER A 219 -91.29 -8.11 -34.12
CA SER A 219 -92.48 -8.57 -33.39
C SER A 219 -93.49 -7.46 -33.11
N ILE A 220 -93.02 -6.22 -32.91
CA ILE A 220 -93.88 -5.09 -32.57
C ILE A 220 -94.56 -4.52 -33.81
N GLU A 221 -93.84 -4.47 -34.93
CA GLU A 221 -94.39 -4.13 -36.23
C GLU A 221 -95.50 -5.12 -36.62
N THR A 222 -95.25 -6.42 -36.44
CA THR A 222 -96.25 -7.47 -36.70
C THR A 222 -97.52 -7.28 -35.86
N ASP A 223 -97.38 -7.00 -34.55
CA ASP A 223 -98.54 -6.75 -33.70
C ASP A 223 -99.34 -5.51 -34.15
N LEU A 224 -98.67 -4.46 -34.65
CA LEU A 224 -99.34 -3.26 -35.17
C LEU A 224 -100.14 -3.58 -36.45
N ASP A 225 -99.56 -4.35 -37.36
CA ASP A 225 -100.23 -4.81 -38.58
C ASP A 225 -101.53 -5.59 -38.29
N ASP A 226 -101.58 -6.34 -37.18
CA ASP A 226 -102.76 -7.09 -36.76
C ASP A 226 -103.81 -6.20 -36.05
N VAL A 227 -103.37 -5.36 -35.12
CA VAL A 227 -104.26 -4.56 -34.27
C VAL A 227 -104.90 -3.40 -35.05
N LEU A 228 -104.14 -2.75 -35.94
CA LEU A 228 -104.60 -1.54 -36.62
C LEU A 228 -105.87 -1.78 -37.47
N PRO A 229 -105.92 -2.78 -38.39
CA PRO A 229 -107.13 -3.04 -39.18
C PRO A 229 -108.30 -3.52 -38.35
N TYR A 230 -108.03 -4.30 -37.30
CA TYR A 230 -109.06 -4.79 -36.39
C TYR A 230 -109.80 -3.63 -35.72
N VAL A 231 -109.06 -2.68 -35.15
CA VAL A 231 -109.64 -1.48 -34.52
C VAL A 231 -110.38 -0.62 -35.55
N MET A 232 -109.81 -0.41 -36.74
CA MET A 232 -110.46 0.38 -37.79
C MET A 232 -111.81 -0.20 -38.19
N ARG A 233 -111.89 -1.52 -38.42
CA ARG A 233 -113.16 -2.21 -38.74
C ARG A 233 -114.19 -2.07 -37.62
N GLN A 234 -113.77 -2.21 -36.37
CA GLN A 234 -114.67 -2.06 -35.22
C GLN A 234 -115.29 -0.67 -35.13
N LYS A 235 -114.54 0.37 -35.55
CA LYS A 235 -115.01 1.76 -35.61
C LYS A 235 -115.88 2.07 -36.85
N GLY A 236 -116.13 1.07 -37.70
CA GLY A 236 -116.96 1.20 -38.91
C GLY A 236 -116.21 1.67 -40.15
N TYR A 237 -114.88 1.76 -40.10
CA TYR A 237 -114.08 2.09 -41.28
C TYR A 237 -114.00 0.88 -42.22
N ARG A 238 -114.14 1.13 -43.52
CA ARG A 238 -113.91 0.13 -44.55
C ARG A 238 -112.45 0.18 -44.99
N ILE A 239 -111.74 -0.92 -44.81
CA ILE A 239 -110.34 -1.03 -45.25
C ILE A 239 -110.29 -1.08 -46.78
N LEU A 240 -109.53 -0.19 -47.41
CA LEU A 240 -109.43 -0.07 -48.87
C LEU A 240 -108.24 -0.83 -49.46
N GLY A 241 -107.26 -1.21 -48.63
CA GLY A 241 -106.07 -1.95 -49.01
C GLY A 241 -105.42 -2.60 -47.78
N GLU A 242 -104.43 -3.45 -48.00
CA GLU A 242 -103.67 -4.04 -46.90
C GLU A 242 -102.81 -2.98 -46.18
N PRO A 243 -102.54 -3.13 -44.87
CA PRO A 243 -101.52 -2.34 -44.18
C PRO A 243 -100.22 -2.39 -44.96
N GLN A 244 -99.64 -1.22 -45.23
CA GLN A 244 -98.37 -1.14 -45.92
C GLN A 244 -97.32 -0.70 -44.92
N PRO A 245 -96.23 -1.47 -44.76
CA PRO A 245 -95.09 -0.99 -44.02
C PRO A 245 -94.49 0.16 -44.83
N ILE A 246 -94.33 1.30 -44.19
CA ILE A 246 -93.53 2.39 -44.75
C ILE A 246 -92.33 2.57 -43.85
N SER A 247 -91.18 2.91 -44.42
CA SER A 247 -90.00 3.23 -43.63
C SER A 247 -89.43 4.52 -44.19
N LEU A 248 -90.02 5.63 -43.77
CA LEU A 248 -89.53 6.98 -44.06
C LEU A 248 -88.76 7.45 -42.82
N ASP A 249 -87.43 7.31 -42.87
CA ASP A 249 -86.49 7.62 -41.78
C ASP A 249 -86.81 6.98 -40.40
N GLY A 250 -87.56 5.86 -40.38
CA GLY A 250 -87.77 5.04 -39.18
C GLY A 250 -88.81 5.57 -38.18
N GLU A 251 -89.80 6.33 -38.64
CA GLU A 251 -90.69 7.10 -37.75
C GLU A 251 -92.20 6.89 -38.02
N VAL A 252 -92.58 6.24 -39.12
CA VAL A 252 -93.92 5.69 -39.30
C VAL A 252 -93.74 4.28 -39.77
N ASP A 253 -94.38 3.34 -39.09
CA ASP A 253 -94.15 1.92 -39.31
C ASP A 253 -95.21 1.33 -40.24
N VAL A 254 -96.46 1.81 -40.16
CA VAL A 254 -97.59 1.26 -40.91
C VAL A 254 -98.52 2.37 -41.42
N VAL A 255 -98.92 2.27 -42.68
CA VAL A 255 -99.98 3.10 -43.26
C VAL A 255 -101.11 2.24 -43.79
N LEU A 256 -102.35 2.67 -43.58
CA LEU A 256 -103.54 1.89 -43.93
C LEU A 256 -104.60 2.79 -44.57
N PRO A 257 -104.92 2.59 -45.86
CA PRO A 257 -105.97 3.36 -46.52
C PRO A 257 -107.33 2.85 -46.06
N VAL A 258 -108.16 3.77 -45.58
CA VAL A 258 -109.48 3.47 -45.04
C VAL A 258 -110.52 4.42 -45.58
N GLN A 259 -111.75 3.96 -45.70
CA GLN A 259 -112.90 4.80 -45.94
C GLN A 259 -113.70 4.90 -44.65
N SER A 260 -113.96 6.13 -44.24
CA SER A 260 -114.78 6.46 -43.08
C SER A 260 -116.24 6.00 -43.25
N PRO A 261 -117.01 5.82 -42.16
CA PRO A 261 -118.43 5.46 -42.22
C PRO A 261 -119.29 6.43 -43.06
N ASP A 262 -118.85 7.69 -43.17
CA ASP A 262 -119.45 8.76 -43.97
C ASP A 262 -118.96 8.80 -45.43
N GLY A 263 -118.11 7.85 -45.85
CA GLY A 263 -117.71 7.65 -47.24
C GLY A 263 -116.49 8.47 -47.69
N ARG A 264 -115.77 9.13 -46.78
CA ARG A 264 -114.51 9.84 -47.09
C ARG A 264 -113.31 8.89 -47.01
N ASP A 265 -112.46 8.90 -48.03
CA ASP A 265 -111.20 8.16 -48.04
C ASP A 265 -110.14 8.91 -47.23
N LEU A 266 -109.46 8.21 -46.32
CA LEU A 266 -108.47 8.72 -45.39
C LEU A 266 -107.29 7.73 -45.30
N TRP A 267 -106.18 8.19 -44.72
CA TRP A 267 -105.05 7.33 -44.40
C TRP A 267 -104.82 7.25 -42.91
N VAL A 268 -104.80 6.05 -42.36
CA VAL A 268 -104.34 5.80 -41.00
C VAL A 268 -102.83 5.69 -41.04
N VAL A 269 -102.15 6.44 -40.18
CA VAL A 269 -100.69 6.51 -40.12
C VAL A 269 -100.28 6.10 -38.71
N ALA A 270 -99.51 5.03 -38.57
CA ALA A 270 -99.20 4.46 -37.27
C ALA A 270 -97.70 4.21 -37.04
N GLU A 271 -97.24 4.52 -35.84
CA GLU A 271 -95.88 4.23 -35.36
C GLU A 271 -95.92 3.27 -34.16
N ALA A 272 -95.02 2.32 -34.09
CA ALA A 272 -94.96 1.23 -33.13
C ALA A 272 -93.76 1.38 -32.18
N LYS A 273 -94.01 1.31 -30.86
CA LYS A 273 -92.95 1.34 -29.84
C LYS A 273 -93.10 0.20 -28.83
N VAL A 274 -91.97 -0.38 -28.41
CA VAL A 274 -91.95 -1.38 -27.30
C VAL A 274 -92.58 -0.79 -26.03
N ARG A 275 -92.26 0.48 -25.75
CA ARG A 275 -92.73 1.23 -24.59
C ARG A 275 -93.08 2.63 -25.05
N LEU A 276 -94.36 2.90 -25.22
CA LEU A 276 -94.84 4.21 -25.65
C LEU A 276 -94.88 5.18 -24.47
N ARG A 277 -94.14 6.27 -24.58
CA ARG A 277 -93.99 7.32 -23.56
C ARG A 277 -94.43 8.68 -24.11
N ARG A 278 -94.53 9.66 -23.21
CA ARG A 278 -94.83 11.05 -23.56
C ARG A 278 -93.97 11.59 -24.73
N GLY A 279 -92.66 11.33 -24.70
CA GLY A 279 -91.73 11.82 -25.72
C GLY A 279 -92.04 11.30 -27.13
N ASP A 280 -92.37 10.01 -27.24
CA ASP A 280 -92.66 9.35 -28.53
C ASP A 280 -93.90 9.97 -29.19
N VAL A 281 -94.95 10.21 -28.40
CA VAL A 281 -96.18 10.84 -28.88
C VAL A 281 -95.94 12.28 -29.36
N PHE A 282 -95.18 13.08 -28.62
CA PHE A 282 -94.84 14.43 -29.06
C PHE A 282 -93.96 14.42 -30.32
N HIS A 283 -93.09 13.43 -30.45
CA HIS A 283 -92.26 13.26 -31.62
C HIS A 283 -93.11 13.01 -32.87
N LEU A 284 -94.00 12.02 -32.83
CA LEU A 284 -94.95 11.74 -33.91
C LEU A 284 -95.82 12.96 -34.24
N ALA A 285 -96.27 13.72 -33.23
CA ALA A 285 -97.07 14.93 -33.45
C ALA A 285 -96.28 16.03 -34.18
N THR A 286 -95.02 16.22 -33.78
CA THR A 286 -94.12 17.20 -34.41
C THR A 286 -93.84 16.81 -35.86
N GLN A 287 -93.66 15.52 -36.12
CA GLN A 287 -93.42 14.99 -37.44
C GLN A 287 -94.63 15.14 -38.37
N LEU A 288 -95.85 14.85 -37.90
CA LEU A 288 -97.08 15.06 -38.65
C LEU A 288 -97.31 16.53 -39.02
N ALA A 289 -96.83 17.46 -38.19
CA ALA A 289 -96.88 18.89 -38.46
C ALA A 289 -95.81 19.35 -39.47
N ASP A 290 -94.72 18.60 -39.65
CA ASP A 290 -93.62 18.95 -40.54
C ASP A 290 -94.08 18.94 -42.02
N ALA A 291 -93.81 20.05 -42.71
CA ALA A 291 -94.15 20.23 -44.11
C ALA A 291 -93.33 19.30 -45.03
N GLN A 292 -92.06 19.07 -44.73
CA GLN A 292 -91.21 18.18 -45.54
C GLN A 292 -91.64 16.73 -45.42
N TRP A 293 -92.05 16.33 -44.22
CA TRP A 293 -92.60 14.99 -43.99
C TRP A 293 -93.90 14.76 -44.77
N ARG A 294 -94.84 15.72 -44.72
CA ARG A 294 -96.09 15.64 -45.49
C ARG A 294 -95.86 15.59 -47.00
N GLU A 295 -94.90 16.36 -47.52
CA GLU A 295 -94.55 16.33 -48.94
C GLU A 295 -94.02 14.94 -49.37
N ARG A 296 -93.22 14.28 -48.51
CA ARG A 296 -92.75 12.91 -48.77
C ARG A 296 -93.90 11.90 -48.80
N MET A 297 -94.82 11.98 -47.84
CA MET A 297 -96.01 11.12 -47.79
C MET A 297 -96.87 11.29 -49.05
N GLN A 298 -97.07 12.53 -49.50
CA GLN A 298 -97.82 12.81 -50.72
C GLN A 298 -97.14 12.26 -51.99
N ARG A 299 -95.80 12.33 -52.09
CA ARG A 299 -95.06 11.70 -53.20
C ARG A 299 -95.19 10.18 -53.21
N ALA A 300 -95.36 9.57 -52.04
CA ALA A 300 -95.66 8.14 -51.90
C ALA A 300 -97.14 7.79 -52.17
N GLY A 301 -97.98 8.78 -52.51
CA GLY A 301 -99.42 8.59 -52.78
C GLY A 301 -100.31 8.60 -51.53
N ILE A 302 -99.73 8.91 -50.36
CA ILE A 302 -100.43 8.93 -49.07
C ILE A 302 -100.80 10.38 -48.75
N VAL A 303 -102.03 10.75 -49.07
CA VAL A 303 -102.53 12.13 -49.00
C VAL A 303 -103.45 12.33 -47.78
N PRO A 304 -103.51 13.54 -47.20
CA PRO A 304 -104.44 13.82 -46.11
C PRO A 304 -105.90 13.72 -46.59
N PRO A 305 -106.85 13.44 -45.67
CA PRO A 305 -106.72 13.48 -44.21
C PRO A 305 -106.05 12.24 -43.60
N TYR A 306 -105.22 12.47 -42.57
CA TYR A 306 -104.54 11.45 -41.80
C TYR A 306 -105.25 11.16 -40.46
N LEU A 307 -105.28 9.89 -40.06
CA LEU A 307 -105.66 9.43 -38.73
C LEU A 307 -104.40 8.89 -38.03
N PRO A 308 -103.71 9.71 -37.24
CA PRO A 308 -102.44 9.32 -36.64
C PRO A 308 -102.63 8.44 -35.40
N TYR A 309 -101.93 7.32 -35.33
CA TYR A 309 -101.89 6.44 -34.17
C TYR A 309 -100.45 6.21 -33.69
N ALA A 310 -100.30 6.14 -32.38
CA ALA A 310 -99.11 5.60 -31.74
C ALA A 310 -99.49 4.26 -31.07
N TYR A 311 -98.82 3.19 -31.48
CA TYR A 311 -98.97 1.87 -30.90
C TYR A 311 -97.87 1.61 -29.88
N GLY A 312 -98.26 1.09 -28.71
CA GLY A 312 -97.33 0.66 -27.69
C GLY A 312 -97.65 -0.73 -27.17
N MET A 313 -96.69 -1.66 -27.18
CA MET A 313 -96.85 -2.92 -26.42
C MET A 313 -97.09 -2.62 -24.93
N ARG A 314 -96.40 -1.60 -24.41
CA ARG A 314 -96.67 -1.00 -23.10
C ARG A 314 -96.89 0.50 -23.24
N VAL A 315 -98.12 0.94 -23.02
CA VAL A 315 -98.50 2.35 -23.01
C VAL A 315 -98.38 2.91 -21.59
N TYR A 316 -97.64 4.00 -21.41
CA TYR A 316 -97.55 4.70 -20.12
C TYR A 316 -98.66 5.77 -19.99
N PRO A 317 -99.15 6.06 -18.77
CA PRO A 317 -100.23 7.03 -18.58
C PRO A 317 -99.93 8.43 -19.13
N ASP A 318 -98.68 8.88 -19.03
CA ASP A 318 -98.22 10.17 -19.55
C ASP A 318 -98.22 10.25 -21.08
N ALA A 319 -98.06 9.11 -21.78
CA ALA A 319 -98.22 9.02 -23.22
C ALA A 319 -99.68 9.25 -23.63
N VAL A 320 -100.63 8.66 -22.90
CA VAL A 320 -102.06 8.87 -23.14
C VAL A 320 -102.43 10.35 -22.95
N THR A 321 -101.97 10.98 -21.87
CA THR A 321 -102.20 12.42 -21.65
C THR A 321 -101.58 13.30 -22.75
N ALA A 322 -100.39 12.93 -23.25
CA ALA A 322 -99.76 13.63 -24.37
C ALA A 322 -100.55 13.45 -25.68
N ALA A 323 -101.08 12.25 -25.90
CA ALA A 323 -101.85 11.90 -27.09
C ALA A 323 -103.19 12.64 -27.13
N GLU A 324 -103.86 12.78 -25.98
CA GLU A 324 -105.05 13.62 -25.82
C GLU A 324 -104.77 15.08 -26.20
N THR A 325 -103.61 15.58 -25.78
CA THR A 325 -103.18 16.96 -26.04
C THR A 325 -102.85 17.19 -27.52
N THR A 326 -102.17 16.24 -28.14
CA THR A 326 -101.68 16.34 -29.53
C THR A 326 -102.69 15.89 -30.58
N GLY A 327 -103.74 15.16 -30.18
CA GLY A 327 -104.73 14.59 -31.09
C GLY A 327 -104.29 13.27 -31.73
N ILE A 328 -103.22 12.65 -31.24
CA ILE A 328 -102.78 11.32 -31.70
C ILE A 328 -103.62 10.25 -31.02
N GLY A 329 -104.04 9.24 -31.78
CA GLY A 329 -104.71 8.06 -31.24
C GLY A 329 -103.69 7.14 -30.58
N VAL A 330 -104.11 6.39 -29.57
CA VAL A 330 -103.25 5.42 -28.90
C VAL A 330 -103.79 4.02 -29.07
N LEU A 331 -102.96 3.13 -29.58
CA LEU A 331 -103.25 1.70 -29.70
C LEU A 331 -102.38 0.90 -28.72
N SER A 332 -102.95 -0.21 -28.27
CA SER A 332 -102.25 -1.23 -27.50
C SER A 332 -102.61 -2.61 -28.07
N PRO A 333 -101.91 -3.69 -27.67
CA PRO A 333 -102.31 -5.05 -28.06
C PRO A 333 -103.78 -5.39 -27.73
N ARG A 334 -104.43 -4.63 -26.84
CA ARG A 334 -105.83 -4.83 -26.41
C ARG A 334 -106.83 -4.00 -27.21
N GLY A 335 -106.39 -3.24 -28.22
CA GLY A 335 -107.20 -2.33 -29.03
C GLY A 335 -106.95 -0.86 -28.71
N GLU A 336 -107.91 -0.01 -29.12
CA GLU A 336 -107.84 1.45 -28.97
C GLU A 336 -107.93 1.87 -27.50
N VAL A 337 -106.91 2.60 -27.06
CA VAL A 337 -106.86 3.26 -25.75
C VAL A 337 -107.38 4.69 -25.86
N LEU A 338 -107.05 5.38 -26.95
CA LEU A 338 -107.48 6.75 -27.22
C LEU A 338 -107.77 6.94 -28.71
N ALA A 339 -108.89 7.58 -29.03
CA ALA A 339 -109.24 7.90 -30.41
C ALA A 339 -108.43 9.11 -30.93
N PRO A 340 -107.96 9.06 -32.19
CA PRO A 340 -107.23 10.15 -32.82
C PRO A 340 -108.16 11.28 -33.26
N LYS A 341 -107.56 12.42 -33.59
CA LYS A 341 -108.17 13.50 -34.36
C LYS A 341 -107.65 13.46 -35.80
N GLU A 342 -108.53 13.68 -36.77
CA GLU A 342 -108.13 13.81 -38.18
C GLU A 342 -107.18 15.01 -38.35
N VAL A 343 -106.11 14.81 -39.11
CA VAL A 343 -105.13 15.84 -39.46
C VAL A 343 -105.21 16.08 -40.97
N SER A 344 -105.40 17.33 -41.39
CA SER A 344 -105.52 17.72 -42.80
C SER A 344 -104.21 18.20 -43.43
#